data_AF-A0A943JW60-F1
#
_entry.id   AF-A0A943JW60-F1
#
_cell.length_a   1.000
_cell.length_b   1.000
_cell.length_c   1.000
_cell.angle_alpha   90.00
_cell.angle_beta   90.00
_cell.angle_gamma   90.00
#
_symmetry.space_group_name_H-M   'P 1'
#
loop_
_entity.id
_entity.type
_entity.pdbx_description
1 polymer ?
#
loop_
_entity_poly.entity_id
_entity_poly.type
_entity_poly.pdbx_seq_one_letter_code
_entity_poly.pdbx_strand_id
1 'polypeptide(L)'
;MENKEFMNIIEGLKGNINDKIKDFLENSQELKDFIDFRKKHFYNYSIRNTVLIYKQDRSASTVAGFKKWKELGYNIKKGAKAIKILVPLITNREKEGKDEKYVYGYKYANVFDIKSTVPTDKAVELPTIDTRMKRGNSQYRITELFKRSKEIVEQYIPVEVTDELEAKGMTDGEKIYIRKDRYAAMSGTLMHEFTHYLNHFDKENIKSTNQEEVEAEVGAMLYGSYFNLDISGKYKYIALWKSEKVRLDEAFDVALSSFEQFLYGFNSKKGLIDLLEAK
;
A
#
# COMPACT_ATOMS: atom_id res chain seq x y z
N MET A 1 -30.04 -12.84 -12.51
CA MET A 1 -29.23 -14.02 -12.15
C MET A 1 -27.74 -13.68 -12.14
N GLU A 2 -27.21 -12.96 -13.14
CA GLU A 2 -25.80 -12.50 -13.22
C GLU A 2 -25.30 -11.68 -12.02
N ASN A 3 -26.15 -10.91 -11.35
CA ASN A 3 -25.74 -10.02 -10.25
C ASN A 3 -25.37 -10.79 -8.96
N LYS A 4 -25.97 -11.97 -8.71
CA LYS A 4 -25.73 -12.73 -7.47
C LYS A 4 -24.40 -13.51 -7.53
N GLU A 5 -24.13 -14.12 -8.67
CA GLU A 5 -22.87 -14.82 -8.93
C GLU A 5 -21.69 -13.83 -8.98
N PHE A 6 -21.89 -12.65 -9.57
CA PHE A 6 -20.93 -11.55 -9.55
C PHE A 6 -20.61 -11.06 -8.13
N MET A 7 -21.64 -10.79 -7.31
CA MET A 7 -21.44 -10.33 -5.92
C MET A 7 -20.72 -11.38 -5.07
N ASN A 8 -21.05 -12.66 -5.23
CA ASN A 8 -20.34 -13.75 -4.55
C ASN A 8 -18.85 -13.81 -4.93
N ILE A 9 -18.50 -13.54 -6.19
CA ILE A 9 -17.10 -13.48 -6.63
C ILE A 9 -16.39 -12.28 -6.01
N ILE A 10 -17.03 -11.11 -5.95
CA ILE A 10 -16.48 -9.91 -5.32
C ILE A 10 -16.27 -10.11 -3.82
N GLU A 11 -17.24 -10.72 -3.12
CA GLU A 11 -17.11 -11.04 -1.70
C GLU A 11 -16.02 -12.07 -1.43
N GLY A 12 -15.96 -13.14 -2.23
CA GLY A 12 -14.89 -14.13 -2.15
C GLY A 12 -13.50 -13.53 -2.39
N LEU A 13 -13.39 -12.56 -3.31
CA LEU A 13 -12.14 -11.82 -3.52
C LEU A 13 -11.80 -10.90 -2.34
N LYS A 14 -12.77 -10.17 -1.79
CA LYS A 14 -12.57 -9.34 -0.60
C LYS A 14 -12.05 -10.20 0.56
N GLY A 15 -12.65 -11.37 0.79
CA GLY A 15 -12.14 -12.35 1.76
C GLY A 15 -10.69 -12.73 1.47
N ASN A 16 -10.41 -13.15 0.24
CA ASN A 16 -9.07 -13.54 -0.19
C ASN A 16 -8.00 -12.43 -0.13
N ILE A 17 -8.40 -11.16 -0.29
CA ILE A 17 -7.52 -9.99 -0.15
C ILE A 17 -7.28 -9.72 1.33
N ASN A 18 -8.33 -9.74 2.16
CA ASN A 18 -8.23 -9.55 3.60
C ASN A 18 -7.34 -10.63 4.24
N ASP A 19 -7.48 -11.89 3.82
CA ASP A 19 -6.61 -12.99 4.26
C ASP A 19 -5.15 -12.73 3.87
N LYS A 20 -4.92 -12.21 2.66
CA LYS A 20 -3.56 -11.92 2.21
C LYS A 20 -2.94 -10.70 2.92
N ILE A 21 -3.76 -9.69 3.21
CA ILE A 21 -3.36 -8.56 4.05
C ILE A 21 -2.95 -9.09 5.42
N LYS A 22 -3.75 -9.98 6.02
CA LYS A 22 -3.41 -10.62 7.28
C LYS A 22 -2.09 -11.38 7.20
N ASP A 23 -1.86 -12.18 6.16
CA ASP A 23 -0.58 -12.87 5.95
C ASP A 23 0.61 -11.90 5.91
N PHE A 24 0.48 -10.74 5.24
CA PHE A 24 1.55 -9.75 5.17
C PHE A 24 1.90 -9.16 6.54
N LEU A 25 0.88 -8.98 7.38
CA LEU A 25 1.05 -8.44 8.73
C LEU A 25 1.63 -9.49 9.70
N GLU A 26 1.41 -10.77 9.42
CA GLU A 26 1.94 -11.88 10.23
C GLU A 26 3.31 -12.38 9.72
N ASN A 27 3.68 -12.08 8.49
CA ASN A 27 4.92 -12.55 7.85
C ASN A 27 5.76 -11.41 7.25
N SER A 28 6.76 -10.96 8.03
CA SER A 28 7.70 -9.89 7.65
C SER A 28 8.39 -10.11 6.30
N GLN A 29 8.82 -11.35 6.01
CA GLN A 29 9.55 -11.65 4.79
C GLN A 29 8.63 -11.57 3.56
N GLU A 30 7.41 -12.09 3.68
CA GLU A 30 6.40 -12.00 2.63
C GLU A 30 6.02 -10.53 2.34
N LEU A 31 5.86 -9.70 3.38
CA LEU A 31 5.60 -8.27 3.21
C LEU A 31 6.75 -7.55 2.48
N LYS A 32 8.00 -7.85 2.85
CA LYS A 32 9.19 -7.29 2.17
C LYS A 32 9.24 -7.71 0.71
N ASP A 33 9.02 -8.99 0.43
CA ASP A 33 9.00 -9.52 -0.93
C ASP A 33 7.89 -8.88 -1.77
N PHE A 34 6.73 -8.61 -1.17
CA PHE A 34 5.63 -7.91 -1.83
C PHE A 34 5.94 -6.44 -2.12
N ILE A 35 6.48 -5.70 -1.16
CA ILE A 35 6.88 -4.29 -1.35
C ILE A 35 7.96 -4.18 -2.43
N ASP A 36 8.97 -5.06 -2.40
CA ASP A 36 10.01 -5.15 -3.42
C ASP A 36 9.38 -5.41 -4.80
N PHE A 37 8.50 -6.40 -4.92
CA PHE A 37 7.80 -6.71 -6.16
C PHE A 37 7.01 -5.51 -6.70
N ARG A 38 6.22 -4.87 -5.84
CA ARG A 38 5.39 -3.72 -6.20
C ARG A 38 6.25 -2.56 -6.68
N LYS A 39 7.29 -2.18 -5.94
CA LYS A 39 8.20 -1.10 -6.30
C LYS A 39 8.84 -1.33 -7.67
N LYS A 40 9.27 -2.55 -7.95
CA LYS A 40 9.97 -2.89 -9.19
C LYS A 40 9.08 -2.89 -10.44
N HIS A 41 7.79 -3.20 -10.27
CA HIS A 41 6.95 -3.63 -11.39
C HIS A 41 5.60 -2.90 -11.49
N PHE A 42 5.05 -2.44 -10.37
CA PHE A 42 3.65 -2.03 -10.25
C PHE A 42 3.42 -0.83 -9.32
N TYR A 43 4.42 0.03 -9.10
CA TYR A 43 4.33 1.16 -8.17
C TYR A 43 3.12 2.09 -8.43
N ASN A 44 2.70 2.20 -9.70
CA ASN A 44 1.56 3.03 -10.12
C ASN A 44 0.24 2.25 -10.29
N TYR A 45 0.22 0.94 -10.00
CA TYR A 45 -1.01 0.15 -10.02
C TYR A 45 -1.73 0.22 -8.67
N SER A 46 -3.06 0.06 -8.70
CA SER A 46 -3.82 -0.15 -7.47
C SER A 46 -3.29 -1.36 -6.73
N ILE A 47 -3.24 -1.28 -5.40
CA ILE A 47 -2.68 -2.35 -4.58
C ILE A 47 -3.57 -3.58 -4.64
N ARG A 48 -4.89 -3.42 -4.70
CA ARG A 48 -5.81 -4.52 -5.06
C ARG A 48 -5.38 -5.27 -6.32
N ASN A 49 -5.02 -4.57 -7.41
CA ASN A 49 -4.52 -5.24 -8.61
C ASN A 49 -3.11 -5.80 -8.42
N THR A 50 -2.24 -5.12 -7.67
CA THR A 50 -0.88 -5.58 -7.39
C THR A 50 -0.89 -6.88 -6.57
N VAL A 51 -1.72 -6.97 -5.53
CA VAL A 51 -1.94 -8.18 -4.73
C VAL A 51 -2.53 -9.29 -5.60
N LEU A 52 -3.53 -8.98 -6.45
CA LEU A 52 -4.10 -9.98 -7.37
C LEU A 52 -3.06 -10.53 -8.35
N ILE A 53 -2.20 -9.67 -8.91
CA ILE A 53 -1.12 -10.07 -9.79
C ILE A 53 -0.11 -10.92 -9.01
N TYR A 54 0.36 -10.45 -7.86
CA TYR A 54 1.34 -11.14 -7.02
C TYR A 54 0.88 -12.54 -6.60
N LYS A 55 -0.40 -12.70 -6.21
CA LYS A 55 -0.98 -14.01 -5.88
C LYS A 55 -1.03 -14.97 -7.07
N GLN A 56 -1.19 -14.46 -8.28
CA GLN A 56 -1.25 -15.27 -9.51
C GLN A 56 0.14 -15.57 -10.08
N ASP A 57 1.07 -14.62 -9.96
CA ASP A 57 2.42 -14.68 -10.50
C ASP A 57 3.36 -13.70 -9.77
N ARG A 58 4.15 -14.22 -8.82
CA ARG A 58 5.13 -13.47 -8.04
C ARG A 58 6.32 -12.94 -8.87
N SER A 59 6.45 -13.37 -10.12
CA SER A 59 7.53 -12.98 -11.02
C SER A 59 7.03 -12.12 -12.18
N ALA A 60 5.79 -11.62 -12.12
CA ALA A 60 5.30 -10.63 -13.07
C ALA A 60 6.08 -9.33 -12.96
N SER A 61 6.39 -8.70 -14.09
CA SER A 61 7.23 -7.50 -14.15
C SER A 61 6.61 -6.36 -14.94
N THR A 62 6.01 -6.64 -16.09
CA THR A 62 5.33 -5.65 -16.90
C THR A 62 4.12 -6.33 -17.47
N VAL A 63 2.94 -5.89 -17.04
CA VAL A 63 1.67 -6.46 -17.48
C VAL A 63 0.91 -5.47 -18.34
N ALA A 64 0.29 -5.96 -19.40
CA ALA A 64 -0.63 -5.18 -20.20
C ALA A 64 -1.72 -6.06 -20.82
N GLY A 65 -2.82 -5.43 -21.24
CA GLY A 65 -3.87 -6.11 -21.99
C GLY A 65 -3.39 -6.50 -23.40
N PHE A 66 -4.03 -7.51 -23.98
CA PHE A 66 -3.69 -8.03 -25.31
C PHE A 66 -3.56 -6.95 -26.39
N LYS A 67 -4.54 -6.02 -26.46
CA LYS A 67 -4.53 -4.93 -27.44
C LYS A 67 -3.30 -4.03 -27.27
N LYS A 68 -2.96 -3.69 -26.02
CA LYS A 68 -1.82 -2.84 -25.72
C LYS A 68 -0.50 -3.50 -26.09
N TRP A 69 -0.34 -4.80 -25.84
CA TRP A 69 0.84 -5.54 -26.31
C TRP A 69 0.98 -5.51 -27.82
N LYS A 70 -0.13 -5.70 -28.54
CA LYS A 70 -0.13 -5.63 -30.00
C LYS A 70 0.24 -4.25 -30.53
N GLU A 71 -0.26 -3.18 -29.90
CA GLU A 71 0.13 -1.78 -30.22
C GLU A 71 1.63 -1.53 -30.01
N LEU A 72 2.20 -2.11 -28.94
CA LEU A 72 3.63 -2.03 -28.63
C LEU A 72 4.49 -2.95 -29.52
N GLY A 73 3.90 -3.67 -30.48
CA GLY A 73 4.60 -4.55 -31.40
C GLY A 73 4.98 -5.91 -30.80
N TYR A 74 4.24 -6.39 -29.81
CA TYR A 74 4.42 -7.72 -29.20
C TYR A 74 3.23 -8.64 -29.47
N ASN A 75 3.50 -9.93 -29.68
CA ASN A 75 2.48 -10.98 -29.79
C ASN A 75 2.46 -11.83 -28.52
N ILE A 76 1.29 -12.23 -28.05
CA ILE A 76 1.17 -13.16 -26.91
C ILE A 76 1.50 -14.59 -27.37
N LYS A 77 2.32 -15.30 -26.60
CA LYS A 77 2.64 -16.71 -26.83
C LYS A 77 1.36 -17.55 -26.83
N LYS A 78 1.22 -18.47 -27.79
CA LYS A 78 0.08 -19.38 -27.85
C LYS A 78 0.01 -20.21 -26.55
N GLY A 79 -1.15 -20.22 -25.90
CA GLY A 79 -1.35 -20.93 -24.63
C GLY A 79 -0.87 -20.18 -23.38
N ALA A 80 -0.41 -18.92 -23.49
CA ALA A 80 -0.01 -18.13 -22.32
C ALA A 80 -1.17 -17.97 -21.32
N LYS A 81 -0.86 -18.17 -20.04
CA LYS A 81 -1.83 -17.98 -18.94
C LYS A 81 -2.04 -16.49 -18.71
N ALA A 82 -3.31 -16.07 -18.75
CA ALA A 82 -3.69 -14.69 -18.41
C ALA A 82 -3.64 -14.47 -16.89
N ILE A 83 -3.26 -13.25 -16.50
CA ILE A 83 -3.37 -12.74 -15.14
C ILE A 83 -4.65 -11.89 -15.08
N LYS A 84 -5.50 -12.14 -14.09
CA LYS A 84 -6.74 -11.40 -13.89
C LYS A 84 -6.48 -10.14 -13.07
N ILE A 85 -6.95 -8.99 -13.57
CA ILE A 85 -7.01 -7.73 -12.84
C ILE A 85 -8.46 -7.21 -12.78
N LEU A 86 -8.73 -6.32 -11.83
CA LEU A 86 -9.98 -5.58 -11.72
C LEU A 86 -9.88 -4.24 -12.42
N VAL A 87 -10.83 -3.96 -13.30
CA VAL A 87 -10.95 -2.71 -14.04
C VAL A 87 -12.25 -2.02 -13.64
N PRO A 88 -12.22 -0.73 -13.26
CA PRO A 88 -13.42 0.01 -12.88
C PRO A 88 -14.37 0.15 -14.07
N LEU A 89 -15.66 -0.02 -13.80
CA LEU A 89 -16.75 0.30 -14.69
C LEU A 89 -17.20 1.72 -14.37
N ILE A 90 -16.89 2.64 -15.28
CA ILE A 90 -17.12 4.07 -15.09
C ILE A 90 -18.30 4.48 -15.97
N THR A 91 -19.23 5.24 -15.39
CA THR A 91 -20.27 5.96 -16.12
C THR A 91 -20.13 7.44 -15.82
N ASN A 92 -20.51 8.30 -16.75
CA ASN A 92 -20.65 9.72 -16.45
C ASN A 92 -21.98 9.93 -15.72
N ARG A 93 -21.97 10.74 -14.68
CA ARG A 93 -23.17 11.25 -14.01
C ARG A 93 -23.05 12.76 -13.90
N GLU A 94 -24.15 13.44 -14.17
CA GLU A 94 -24.22 14.87 -13.94
C GLU A 94 -24.59 15.13 -12.48
N LYS A 95 -23.73 15.86 -11.77
CA LYS A 95 -23.97 16.30 -10.39
C LYS A 95 -23.67 17.78 -10.31
N GLU A 96 -24.66 18.57 -9.89
CA GLU A 96 -24.55 20.04 -9.80
C GLU A 96 -24.05 20.72 -11.09
N GLY A 97 -24.47 20.22 -12.26
CA GLY A 97 -24.09 20.77 -13.57
C GLY A 97 -22.67 20.46 -14.01
N LYS A 98 -21.96 19.54 -13.34
CA LYS A 98 -20.66 19.01 -13.75
C LYS A 98 -20.75 17.52 -14.08
N ASP A 99 -20.10 17.12 -15.16
CA ASP A 99 -19.90 15.72 -15.51
C ASP A 99 -18.85 15.08 -14.59
N GLU A 100 -19.29 14.20 -13.70
CA GLU A 100 -18.40 13.41 -12.83
C GLU A 100 -18.32 11.95 -13.31
N LYS A 101 -17.09 11.42 -13.33
CA LYS A 101 -16.85 10.00 -13.58
C LYS A 101 -17.21 9.21 -12.33
N TYR A 102 -18.32 8.48 -12.39
CA TYR A 102 -18.79 7.62 -11.32
C TYR A 102 -18.42 6.15 -11.59
N VAL A 103 -17.66 5.55 -10.67
CA VAL A 103 -17.37 4.11 -10.70
C VAL A 103 -18.58 3.36 -10.10
N TYR A 104 -19.34 2.64 -10.93
CA TYR A 104 -20.52 1.89 -10.48
C TYR A 104 -20.24 0.41 -10.26
N GLY A 105 -19.05 -0.07 -10.62
CA GLY A 105 -18.68 -1.47 -10.45
C GLY A 105 -17.26 -1.75 -10.93
N TYR A 106 -16.91 -3.03 -10.97
CA TYR A 106 -15.63 -3.52 -11.49
C TYR A 106 -15.87 -4.76 -12.33
N LYS A 107 -15.03 -5.01 -13.34
CA LYS A 107 -15.00 -6.27 -14.09
C LYS A 107 -13.59 -6.85 -14.13
N TYR A 108 -13.49 -8.14 -14.42
CA TYR A 108 -12.21 -8.74 -14.75
C TYR A 108 -11.73 -8.32 -16.14
N ALA A 109 -10.45 -8.02 -16.22
CA ALA A 109 -9.72 -7.98 -17.48
C ALA A 109 -8.52 -8.92 -17.41
N ASN A 110 -8.23 -9.54 -18.55
CA ASN A 110 -7.06 -10.37 -18.73
C ASN A 110 -5.89 -9.49 -19.17
N VAL A 111 -4.81 -9.54 -18.41
CA VAL A 111 -3.51 -8.99 -18.77
C VAL A 111 -2.49 -10.11 -18.89
N PHE A 112 -1.42 -9.83 -19.61
CA PHE A 112 -0.33 -10.76 -19.83
C PHE A 112 0.97 -10.08 -19.43
N ASP A 113 1.85 -10.83 -18.78
CA ASP A 113 3.20 -10.37 -18.49
C ASP A 113 4.07 -10.33 -19.75
N ILE A 114 5.08 -9.46 -19.79
CA ILE A 114 6.06 -9.35 -20.88
C ILE A 114 6.73 -10.69 -21.20
N LYS A 115 7.01 -11.54 -20.20
CA LYS A 115 7.61 -12.87 -20.44
C LYS A 115 6.70 -13.82 -21.22
N SER A 116 5.41 -13.52 -21.25
CA SER A 116 4.39 -14.24 -22.02
C SER A 116 4.23 -13.72 -23.44
N THR A 117 5.06 -12.78 -23.87
CA THR A 117 5.02 -12.21 -25.23
C THR A 117 6.26 -12.56 -26.05
N VAL A 118 6.19 -12.31 -27.35
CA VAL A 118 7.27 -12.43 -28.32
C VAL A 118 7.32 -11.12 -29.10
N PRO A 119 8.48 -10.44 -29.21
CA PRO A 119 8.59 -9.21 -29.99
C PRO A 119 8.39 -9.48 -31.48
N THR A 120 7.86 -8.48 -32.19
CA THR A 120 7.82 -8.42 -33.66
C THR A 120 8.83 -7.39 -34.16
N ASP A 121 8.98 -7.24 -35.47
CA ASP A 121 9.85 -6.22 -36.09
C ASP A 121 9.45 -4.78 -35.73
N LYS A 122 8.26 -4.57 -35.17
CA LYS A 122 7.73 -3.27 -34.72
C LYS A 122 7.75 -3.12 -33.19
N ALA A 123 8.37 -4.06 -32.47
CA ALA A 123 8.41 -4.04 -31.02
C ALA A 123 9.12 -2.78 -30.52
N VAL A 124 8.43 -1.98 -29.71
CA VAL A 124 9.05 -0.85 -29.04
C VAL A 124 9.87 -1.37 -27.86
N GLU A 125 11.04 -0.79 -27.65
CA GLU A 125 11.87 -1.08 -26.49
C GLU A 125 11.12 -0.60 -25.24
N LEU A 126 10.96 -1.50 -24.27
CA LEU A 126 10.29 -1.18 -23.01
C LEU A 126 11.31 -0.63 -22.02
N PRO A 127 10.97 0.41 -21.25
CA PRO A 127 11.88 0.93 -20.24
C PRO A 127 12.22 -0.16 -19.22
N THR A 128 13.50 -0.50 -19.12
CA THR A 128 14.01 -1.36 -18.06
C THR A 128 14.32 -0.50 -16.84
N ILE A 129 13.68 -0.78 -15.71
CA ILE A 129 14.07 -0.18 -14.43
C ILE A 129 15.20 -1.07 -13.86
N ASP A 130 16.37 -0.48 -13.59
CA ASP A 130 17.45 -1.15 -12.84
C ASP A 130 17.02 -1.26 -11.37
N THR A 131 16.78 -2.48 -10.91
CA THR A 131 16.16 -2.77 -9.60
C THR A 131 17.13 -3.40 -8.61
N ARG A 132 18.43 -3.16 -8.78
CA ARG A 132 19.47 -3.63 -7.86
C ARG A 132 19.41 -2.88 -6.52
N MET A 133 18.52 -3.33 -5.64
CA MET A 133 18.65 -3.12 -4.19
C MET A 133 19.25 -4.37 -3.55
N LYS A 134 20.27 -4.17 -2.70
CA LYS A 134 20.91 -5.22 -1.91
C LYS A 134 19.97 -5.64 -0.78
N ARG A 135 19.68 -6.94 -0.69
CA ARG A 135 18.90 -7.55 0.40
C ARG A 135 19.76 -7.76 1.64
N GLY A 136 19.17 -7.62 2.83
CA GLY A 136 19.73 -8.18 4.06
C GLY A 136 19.00 -7.76 5.34
N ASN A 137 18.49 -8.77 6.08
CA ASN A 137 18.03 -8.85 7.48
C ASN A 137 17.95 -7.55 8.31
N SER A 138 16.83 -7.36 9.03
CA SER A 138 16.69 -6.27 10.01
C SER A 138 17.81 -6.36 11.06
N GLN A 139 18.71 -5.36 11.04
CA GLN A 139 19.99 -5.32 11.74
C GLN A 139 20.12 -4.06 12.61
N TYR A 140 19.01 -3.33 12.79
CA TYR A 140 19.01 -1.99 13.40
C TYR A 140 18.68 -2.05 14.89
N ARG A 141 19.43 -1.31 15.71
CA ARG A 141 19.07 -1.08 17.12
C ARG A 141 17.79 -0.26 17.16
N ILE A 142 16.80 -0.69 17.94
CA ILE A 142 15.46 -0.05 17.99
C ILE A 142 15.49 1.44 18.35
N THR A 143 16.47 1.86 19.16
CA THR A 143 16.72 3.26 19.50
C THR A 143 17.08 4.09 18.28
N GLU A 144 17.97 3.55 17.43
CA GLU A 144 18.42 4.22 16.21
C GLU A 144 17.31 4.22 15.17
N LEU A 145 16.58 3.10 15.04
CA LEU A 145 15.44 3.01 14.16
C LEU A 145 14.38 4.08 14.50
N PHE A 146 14.03 4.26 15.77
CA PHE A 146 13.11 5.32 16.19
C PHE A 146 13.67 6.71 15.89
N LYS A 147 14.94 6.97 16.23
CA LYS A 147 15.57 8.27 16.00
C LYS A 147 15.54 8.65 14.51
N ARG A 148 15.96 7.74 13.63
CA ARG A 148 15.91 7.96 12.17
C ARG A 148 14.49 8.09 11.66
N SER A 149 13.55 7.29 12.20
CA SER A 149 12.13 7.43 11.84
C SER A 149 11.59 8.82 12.19
N LYS A 150 11.94 9.34 13.38
CA LYS A 150 11.59 10.69 13.80
C LYS A 150 12.22 11.75 12.89
N GLU A 151 13.50 11.63 12.56
CA GLU A 151 14.19 12.53 11.61
C GLU A 151 13.48 12.57 10.24
N ILE A 152 12.99 11.42 9.75
CA ILE A 152 12.24 11.38 8.49
C ILE A 152 10.95 12.18 8.60
N VAL A 153 10.15 11.93 9.65
CA VAL A 153 8.86 12.60 9.84
C VAL A 153 9.03 14.09 10.07
N GLU A 154 10.08 14.51 10.79
CA GLU A 154 10.39 15.92 11.05
C GLU A 154 10.77 16.73 9.81
N GLN A 155 11.10 16.08 8.68
CA GLN A 155 11.20 16.78 7.41
C GLN A 155 9.83 17.35 6.96
N TYR A 156 8.71 16.79 7.44
CA TYR A 156 7.35 17.13 7.03
C TYR A 156 6.58 17.89 8.11
N ILE A 157 6.63 17.39 9.34
CA ILE A 157 5.85 17.89 10.47
C ILE A 157 6.67 17.75 11.76
N PRO A 158 6.73 18.77 12.64
CA PRO A 158 7.42 18.68 13.93
C PRO A 158 6.92 17.51 14.78
N VAL A 159 7.84 16.83 15.49
CA VAL A 159 7.52 15.70 16.36
C VAL A 159 8.02 15.96 17.78
N GLU A 160 7.09 15.96 18.74
CA GLU A 160 7.37 16.17 20.16
C GLU A 160 7.16 14.88 20.95
N VAL A 161 8.14 14.50 21.77
CA VAL A 161 8.01 13.37 22.70
C VAL A 161 7.82 13.93 24.10
N THR A 162 6.71 13.59 24.74
CA THR A 162 6.30 14.14 26.04
C THR A 162 5.84 13.03 27.00
N ASP A 163 5.95 13.27 28.30
CA ASP A 163 5.35 12.41 29.33
C ASP A 163 3.88 12.79 29.60
N GLU A 164 3.44 13.98 29.16
CA GLU A 164 2.14 14.60 29.45
C GLU A 164 1.16 14.43 28.29
N LEU A 165 0.71 13.19 28.04
CA LEU A 165 -0.33 12.90 27.06
C LEU A 165 -1.26 11.78 27.55
N GLU A 166 -2.58 12.00 27.48
CA GLU A 166 -3.56 10.95 27.84
C GLU A 166 -3.53 9.79 26.83
N ALA A 167 -3.50 10.15 25.55
CA ALA A 167 -3.32 9.21 24.45
C ALA A 167 -1.85 8.76 24.32
N LYS A 168 -1.61 7.76 23.47
CA LYS A 168 -0.23 7.31 23.15
C LYS A 168 0.44 8.26 22.16
N GLY A 169 -0.33 8.83 21.26
CA GLY A 169 0.07 9.85 20.30
C GLY A 169 -1.15 10.68 19.91
N MET A 170 -0.88 11.80 19.27
CA MET A 170 -1.89 12.67 18.68
C MET A 170 -1.24 13.50 17.57
N THR A 171 -1.99 13.81 16.53
CA THR A 171 -1.64 14.86 15.56
C THR A 171 -2.77 15.86 15.42
N ASP A 172 -2.44 17.14 15.34
CA ASP A 172 -3.38 18.23 15.04
C ASP A 172 -3.26 18.75 13.59
N GLY A 173 -2.35 18.15 12.81
CA GLY A 173 -2.07 18.52 11.42
C GLY A 173 -0.93 19.52 11.28
N GLU A 174 -0.50 20.13 12.39
CA GLU A 174 0.63 21.07 12.47
C GLU A 174 1.81 20.49 13.27
N LYS A 175 1.54 19.62 14.23
CA LYS A 175 2.53 18.89 15.03
C LYS A 175 2.04 17.48 15.40
N ILE A 176 2.98 16.55 15.50
CA ILE A 176 2.77 15.22 16.08
C ILE A 176 3.31 15.19 17.52
N TYR A 177 2.49 14.72 18.45
CA TYR A 177 2.86 14.46 19.84
C TYR A 177 2.90 12.96 20.09
N ILE A 178 3.93 12.49 20.77
CA ILE A 178 4.11 11.08 21.13
C ILE A 178 4.36 11.00 22.62
N ARG A 179 3.57 10.16 23.30
CA ARG A 179 3.83 9.83 24.69
C ARG A 179 5.08 8.96 24.80
N LYS A 180 5.96 9.31 25.71
CA LYS A 180 7.16 8.52 26.02
C LYS A 180 6.78 7.09 26.44
N ASP A 181 7.39 6.11 25.78
CA ASP A 181 7.17 4.68 25.99
C ASP A 181 8.43 3.93 25.50
N ARG A 182 8.41 2.60 25.46
CA ARG A 182 9.44 1.79 24.78
C ARG A 182 9.58 2.25 23.32
N TYR A 183 10.81 2.32 22.80
CA TYR A 183 11.09 2.77 21.43
C TYR A 183 10.27 2.06 20.35
N ALA A 184 10.06 0.74 20.48
CA ALA A 184 9.21 -0.01 19.54
C ALA A 184 7.76 0.51 19.51
N ALA A 185 7.22 0.92 20.66
CA ALA A 185 5.87 1.46 20.73
C ALA A 185 5.81 2.89 20.20
N MET A 186 6.78 3.73 20.56
CA MET A 186 6.86 5.09 20.02
C MET A 186 7.04 5.08 18.50
N SER A 187 7.79 4.13 17.93
CA SER A 187 7.90 3.97 16.48
C SER A 187 6.57 3.60 15.81
N GLY A 188 5.80 2.66 16.39
CA GLY A 188 4.47 2.32 15.90
C GLY A 188 3.51 3.51 15.98
N THR A 189 3.52 4.23 17.10
CA THR A 189 2.71 5.45 17.29
C THR A 189 3.13 6.55 16.31
N LEU A 190 4.42 6.79 16.10
CA LEU A 190 4.90 7.76 15.11
C LEU A 190 4.34 7.46 13.71
N MET A 191 4.38 6.19 13.29
CA MET A 191 3.84 5.80 11.98
C MET A 191 2.32 5.95 11.91
N HIS A 192 1.61 5.68 13.02
CA HIS A 192 0.16 5.89 13.13
C HIS A 192 -0.19 7.37 12.92
N GLU A 193 0.39 8.26 13.73
CA GLU A 193 0.13 9.71 13.64
C GLU A 193 0.58 10.29 12.30
N PHE A 194 1.69 9.79 11.73
CA PHE A 194 2.15 10.22 10.41
C PHE A 194 1.19 9.78 9.30
N THR A 195 0.57 8.60 9.42
CA THR A 195 -0.50 8.17 8.49
C THR A 195 -1.70 9.11 8.56
N HIS A 196 -2.08 9.56 9.77
CA HIS A 196 -3.12 10.59 9.92
C HIS A 196 -2.71 11.90 9.25
N TYR A 197 -1.50 12.40 9.52
CA TYR A 197 -0.98 13.63 8.92
C TYR A 197 -1.07 13.62 7.40
N LEU A 198 -0.68 12.51 6.75
CA LEU A 198 -0.64 12.41 5.30
C LEU A 198 -2.03 12.37 4.64
N ASN A 199 -3.06 11.87 5.33
CA ASN A 199 -4.31 11.49 4.67
C ASN A 199 -5.58 12.10 5.25
N HIS A 200 -5.58 12.57 6.51
CA HIS A 200 -6.81 12.86 7.27
C HIS A 200 -6.97 14.32 7.69
N PHE A 201 -6.14 15.23 7.14
CA PHE A 201 -6.26 16.68 7.36
C PHE A 201 -6.79 17.45 6.15
N ASP A 202 -7.03 16.74 5.04
CA ASP A 202 -7.69 17.32 3.86
C ASP A 202 -9.21 17.38 4.08
N LYS A 203 -9.75 18.62 4.11
CA LYS A 203 -11.17 18.88 4.32
C LYS A 203 -12.04 18.47 3.12
N GLU A 204 -11.45 18.21 1.95
CA GLU A 204 -12.18 17.76 0.75
C GLU A 204 -12.37 16.24 0.72
N ASN A 205 -11.64 15.48 1.55
CA ASN A 205 -11.67 14.01 1.56
C ASN A 205 -12.07 13.44 2.95
N ILE A 206 -13.27 13.81 3.41
CA ILE A 206 -13.76 13.42 4.73
C ILE A 206 -14.15 11.93 4.73
N LYS A 207 -13.49 11.13 5.56
CA LYS A 207 -13.83 9.72 5.81
C LYS A 207 -14.54 9.59 7.15
N SER A 208 -15.09 8.40 7.43
CA SER A 208 -15.56 8.11 8.78
C SER A 208 -14.36 7.96 9.70
N THR A 209 -14.43 8.45 10.94
CA THR A 209 -13.38 8.27 11.97
C THR A 209 -12.91 6.82 12.08
N ASN A 210 -13.82 5.84 12.01
CA ASN A 210 -13.45 4.43 12.06
C ASN A 210 -12.56 3.96 10.89
N GLN A 211 -12.73 4.54 9.70
CA GLN A 211 -11.92 4.21 8.53
C GLN A 211 -10.52 4.84 8.66
N GLU A 212 -10.46 6.09 9.11
CA GLU A 212 -9.20 6.83 9.34
C GLU A 212 -8.33 6.14 10.40
N GLU A 213 -8.93 5.73 11.52
CA GLU A 213 -8.23 4.99 12.57
C GLU A 213 -7.70 3.64 12.08
N VAL A 214 -8.49 2.91 11.26
CA VAL A 214 -8.04 1.62 10.69
C VAL A 214 -6.91 1.83 9.69
N GLU A 215 -6.95 2.89 8.88
CA GLU A 215 -5.84 3.28 7.99
C GLU A 215 -4.55 3.52 8.78
N ALA A 216 -4.63 4.31 9.84
CA ALA A 216 -3.48 4.62 10.69
C ALA A 216 -2.97 3.42 11.50
N GLU A 217 -3.87 2.57 12.02
CA GLU A 217 -3.50 1.31 12.68
C GLU A 217 -2.77 0.38 11.70
N VAL A 218 -3.28 0.19 10.48
CA VAL A 218 -2.62 -0.64 9.47
C VAL A 218 -1.25 -0.07 9.09
N GLY A 219 -1.08 1.25 9.02
CA GLY A 219 0.21 1.90 8.78
C GLY A 219 1.25 1.54 9.85
N ALA A 220 0.87 1.64 11.14
CA ALA A 220 1.72 1.21 12.25
C ALA A 220 2.05 -0.29 12.18
N MET A 221 1.10 -1.10 11.74
CA MET A 221 1.28 -2.54 11.62
C MET A 221 2.23 -2.93 10.50
N LEU A 222 2.14 -2.26 9.34
CA LEU A 222 3.09 -2.43 8.24
C LEU A 222 4.52 -2.10 8.69
N TYR A 223 4.69 -1.01 9.44
CA TYR A 223 5.99 -0.65 10.01
C TYR A 223 6.52 -1.73 10.94
N GLY A 224 5.72 -2.18 11.92
CA GLY A 224 6.13 -3.24 12.84
C GLY A 224 6.47 -4.54 12.13
N SER A 225 5.64 -4.95 11.17
CA SER A 225 5.86 -6.15 10.37
C SER A 225 7.13 -6.05 9.53
N TYR A 226 7.36 -4.92 8.85
CA TYR A 226 8.55 -4.70 8.03
C TYR A 226 9.84 -4.72 8.86
N PHE A 227 9.86 -4.06 10.01
CA PHE A 227 11.06 -4.01 10.87
C PHE A 227 11.17 -5.17 11.87
N ASN A 228 10.20 -6.09 11.87
CA ASN A 228 10.09 -7.23 12.78
C ASN A 228 10.04 -6.80 14.26
N LEU A 229 9.19 -5.81 14.56
CA LEU A 229 8.98 -5.26 15.89
C LEU A 229 7.74 -5.87 16.53
N ASP A 230 7.87 -6.27 17.79
CA ASP A 230 6.70 -6.57 18.61
C ASP A 230 5.98 -5.27 18.97
N ILE A 231 4.95 -4.97 18.18
CA ILE A 231 3.97 -3.90 18.44
C ILE A 231 2.62 -4.49 18.87
N SER A 232 2.56 -5.80 19.14
CA SER A 232 1.33 -6.49 19.50
C SER A 232 0.79 -6.02 20.87
N GLY A 233 -0.54 -6.00 21.01
CA GLY A 233 -1.23 -5.57 22.24
C GLY A 233 -1.49 -4.07 22.40
N LYS A 234 -1.22 -3.23 21.37
CA LYS A 234 -1.38 -1.76 21.48
C LYS A 234 -2.47 -1.12 20.63
N TYR A 235 -3.03 -1.84 19.65
CA TYR A 235 -4.03 -1.37 18.69
C TYR A 235 -5.27 -2.28 18.73
N LYS A 236 -6.47 -1.74 18.46
CA LYS A 236 -7.78 -2.45 18.62
C LYS A 236 -8.04 -3.42 17.44
N TYR A 237 -7.08 -4.32 17.24
CA TYR A 237 -6.78 -5.10 16.05
C TYR A 237 -7.91 -5.94 15.42
N ILE A 238 -8.97 -6.30 16.15
CA ILE A 238 -9.95 -7.32 15.71
C ILE A 238 -11.40 -6.82 15.77
N ALA A 239 -11.68 -5.80 16.58
CA ALA A 239 -13.05 -5.32 16.78
C ALA A 239 -13.54 -4.47 15.60
N LEU A 240 -12.65 -3.67 14.98
CA LEU A 240 -13.00 -2.78 13.87
C LEU A 240 -13.06 -3.50 12.51
N TRP A 241 -12.34 -4.61 12.34
CA TRP A 241 -12.30 -5.41 11.11
C TRP A 241 -13.62 -6.13 10.80
N LYS A 242 -14.47 -6.31 11.83
CA LYS A 242 -15.80 -6.93 11.70
C LYS A 242 -16.91 -5.92 11.39
N SER A 243 -16.60 -4.63 11.34
CA SER A 243 -17.57 -3.61 10.96
C SER A 243 -17.73 -3.63 9.43
N GLU A 244 -18.94 -3.94 8.95
CA GLU A 244 -19.29 -3.85 7.52
C GLU A 244 -19.05 -2.46 6.91
N LYS A 245 -18.88 -1.43 7.76
CA LYS A 245 -18.64 -0.05 7.36
C LYS A 245 -17.17 0.28 7.08
N VAL A 246 -16.22 -0.61 7.40
CA VAL A 246 -14.79 -0.40 7.16
C VAL A 246 -14.35 -1.12 5.89
N ARG A 247 -13.66 -0.41 5.01
CA ARG A 247 -13.08 -0.94 3.77
C ARG A 247 -11.60 -1.26 4.01
N LEU A 248 -11.33 -2.47 4.50
CA LEU A 248 -9.96 -2.90 4.86
C LEU A 248 -9.00 -2.88 3.68
N ASP A 249 -9.49 -3.18 2.48
CA ASP A 249 -8.70 -3.09 1.25
C ASP A 249 -8.27 -1.64 0.96
N GLU A 250 -9.19 -0.68 1.09
CA GLU A 250 -8.85 0.75 0.95
C GLU A 250 -7.95 1.22 2.09
N ALA A 251 -8.17 0.69 3.30
CA ALA A 251 -7.36 1.05 4.45
C ALA A 251 -5.90 0.63 4.28
N PHE A 252 -5.69 -0.60 3.84
CA PHE A 252 -4.37 -1.12 3.51
C PHE A 252 -3.74 -0.37 2.34
N ASP A 253 -4.53 0.02 1.34
CA ASP A 253 -4.03 0.79 0.20
C ASP A 253 -3.43 2.14 0.64
N VAL A 254 -4.17 2.88 1.48
CA VAL A 254 -3.72 4.16 2.05
C VAL A 254 -2.51 3.97 2.96
N ALA A 255 -2.61 3.02 3.90
CA ALA A 255 -1.53 2.72 4.84
C ALA A 255 -0.23 2.31 4.14
N LEU A 256 -0.31 1.49 3.10
CA LEU A 256 0.85 1.07 2.33
C LEU A 256 1.46 2.23 1.55
N SER A 257 0.63 3.09 0.94
CA SER A 257 1.10 4.30 0.28
C SER A 257 1.85 5.22 1.26
N SER A 258 1.28 5.47 2.44
CA SER A 258 1.95 6.23 3.50
C SER A 258 3.25 5.58 3.97
N PHE A 259 3.26 4.26 4.11
CA PHE A 259 4.45 3.53 4.51
C PHE A 259 5.55 3.55 3.44
N GLU A 260 5.20 3.45 2.16
CA GLU A 260 6.15 3.58 1.04
C GLU A 260 6.72 5.01 0.95
N GLN A 261 5.88 6.03 1.14
CA GLN A 261 6.32 7.43 1.24
C GLN A 261 7.30 7.62 2.40
N PHE A 262 7.04 6.99 3.54
CA PHE A 262 7.94 6.99 4.69
C PHE A 262 9.27 6.25 4.38
N LEU A 263 9.23 5.10 3.72
CA LEU A 263 10.41 4.29 3.40
C LEU A 263 11.32 4.94 2.34
N TYR A 264 10.72 5.49 1.29
CA TYR A 264 11.43 5.94 0.08
C TYR A 264 11.47 7.45 -0.11
N GLY A 265 10.74 8.21 0.70
CA GLY A 265 10.64 9.65 0.58
C GLY A 265 9.70 10.08 -0.54
N PHE A 266 9.29 11.35 -0.49
CA PHE A 266 8.46 12.01 -1.49
C PHE A 266 8.63 13.53 -1.38
N ASN A 267 8.18 14.28 -2.39
CA ASN A 267 8.34 15.75 -2.45
C ASN A 267 9.79 16.21 -2.24
N SER A 268 10.73 15.52 -2.88
CA SER A 268 12.18 15.78 -2.82
C SER A 268 12.84 15.62 -1.44
N LYS A 269 12.13 15.04 -0.46
CA LYS A 269 12.66 14.69 0.86
C LYS A 269 13.12 13.23 0.89
N LYS A 270 14.05 12.92 1.79
CA LYS A 270 14.68 11.58 1.89
C LYS A 270 13.73 10.58 2.55
N GLY A 271 13.86 9.31 2.17
CA GLY A 271 13.19 8.20 2.81
C GLY A 271 14.02 7.56 3.92
N LEU A 272 13.38 6.76 4.78
CA LEU A 272 14.07 6.06 5.86
C LEU A 272 15.20 5.15 5.33
N ILE A 273 15.03 4.53 4.17
CA ILE A 273 16.07 3.66 3.59
C ILE A 273 17.34 4.44 3.27
N ASP A 274 17.22 5.68 2.78
CA ASP A 274 18.39 6.53 2.49
C ASP A 274 19.19 6.84 3.77
N LEU A 275 18.50 7.03 4.91
CA LEU A 275 19.16 7.29 6.20
C LEU A 275 19.76 6.03 6.84
N LEU A 276 19.15 4.87 6.63
CA LEU A 276 19.63 3.60 7.17
C LEU A 276 20.80 3.02 6.36
N GLU A 277 20.90 3.35 5.06
CA GLU A 277 21.99 2.94 4.18
C GLU A 277 23.18 3.92 4.17
N ALA A 278 23.01 5.13 4.71
CA ALA A 278 24.09 6.08 4.94
C ALA A 278 25.01 5.59 6.07
N LYS A 279 26.11 4.93 5.69
CA LYS A 279 27.22 4.55 6.58
C LYS A 279 27.94 5.76 7.17
#